data_AF-A0A957K4X1-F1
#
_entry.id   AF-A0A957K4X1-F1
#
_cell.length_a   1.000
_cell.length_b   1.000
_cell.length_c   1.000
_cell.angle_alpha   90.00
_cell.angle_beta   90.00
_cell.angle_gamma   90.00
#
_symmetry.space_group_name_H-M   'P 1'
#
loop_
_entity.id
_entity.type
_entity.pdbx_description
1 polymer ?
#
loop_
_entity_poly.entity_id
_entity_poly.type
_entity_poly.pdbx_seq_one_letter_code
_entity_poly.pdbx_strand_id
1 'polypeptide(L)'
;DEPSFVAQNLAMILFVFGGIGGLTNASYNLNLVIHNTMWVPGHFHLTVGSAVTLTFFGILYWLVPMLTGKPLFSKKIALWQSWSWFLGMLLMSNGLHILGLNFGPPRRTMLGSAPYAAEGWQPLLIEAALGGVILGISGLLFYYNMVRTVASKEKLAKPMEMPVAESLDTGPMPDFLDRWRPWVAVTVALILIAYGPLLINLISNIGLTSPGYKLW
;
A
#
# COMPACT_ATOMS: atom_id res chain seq x y z
N ASP A 1 18.90 10.04 -9.41
CA ASP A 1 18.75 9.57 -10.81
C ASP A 1 18.47 8.07 -10.88
N GLU A 2 18.86 7.28 -9.87
CA GLU A 2 18.48 5.87 -9.78
C GLU A 2 16.99 5.66 -9.44
N PRO A 3 16.19 5.04 -10.34
CA PRO A 3 14.73 4.93 -10.15
C PRO A 3 14.33 4.06 -8.95
N SER A 4 15.05 2.97 -8.68
CA SER A 4 14.77 2.08 -7.54
C SER A 4 14.90 2.82 -6.20
N PHE A 5 16.00 3.57 -6.04
CA PHE A 5 16.23 4.39 -4.86
C PHE A 5 15.13 5.45 -4.69
N VAL A 6 14.79 6.17 -5.76
CA VAL A 6 13.75 7.20 -5.72
C VAL A 6 12.39 6.61 -5.32
N ALA A 7 11.97 5.51 -5.94
CA ALA A 7 10.69 4.88 -5.64
C ALA A 7 10.59 4.45 -4.16
N GLN A 8 11.65 3.85 -3.61
CA GLN A 8 11.70 3.43 -2.21
C GLN A 8 11.67 4.62 -1.23
N ASN A 9 12.35 5.72 -1.52
CA ASN A 9 12.31 6.89 -0.65
C ASN A 9 10.93 7.57 -0.68
N LEU A 10 10.32 7.71 -1.86
CA LEU A 10 8.96 8.23 -1.99
C LEU A 10 7.93 7.35 -1.27
N ALA A 11 8.10 6.02 -1.34
CA ALA A 11 7.31 5.06 -0.58
C ALA A 11 7.37 5.34 0.92
N MET A 12 8.58 5.52 1.48
CA MET A 12 8.76 5.76 2.92
C MET A 12 8.19 7.11 3.36
N ILE A 13 8.30 8.16 2.53
CA ILE A 13 7.68 9.46 2.84
C ILE A 13 6.17 9.33 2.99
N LEU A 14 5.49 8.66 2.06
CA LEU A 14 4.03 8.45 2.17
C LEU A 14 3.66 7.51 3.32
N PHE A 15 4.51 6.53 3.61
CA PHE A 15 4.29 5.60 4.71
C PHE A 15 4.26 6.29 6.07
N VAL A 16 5.00 7.39 6.28
CA VAL A 16 4.91 8.18 7.52
C VAL A 16 3.47 8.63 7.78
N PHE A 17 2.82 9.22 6.78
CA PHE A 17 1.42 9.66 6.88
C PHE A 17 0.46 8.47 7.00
N GLY A 18 0.74 7.38 6.26
CA GLY A 18 0.00 6.12 6.39
C GLY A 18 0.06 5.57 7.82
N GLY A 19 1.24 5.52 8.43
CA GLY A 19 1.46 5.06 9.80
C GLY A 19 0.73 5.90 10.84
N ILE A 20 0.75 7.23 10.70
CA ILE A 20 -0.02 8.14 11.56
C ILE A 20 -1.52 7.83 11.45
N GLY A 21 -2.06 7.68 10.23
CA GLY A 21 -3.44 7.26 10.04
C GLY A 21 -3.75 5.89 10.66
N GLY A 22 -2.78 4.97 10.66
CA GLY A 22 -2.89 3.66 11.29
C GLY A 22 -3.00 3.75 12.81
N LEU A 23 -2.24 4.63 13.45
CA LEU A 23 -2.35 4.91 14.89
C LEU A 23 -3.73 5.49 15.24
N THR A 24 -4.28 6.35 14.39
CA THR A 24 -5.66 6.86 14.55
C THR A 24 -6.67 5.72 14.47
N ASN A 25 -6.54 4.82 13.47
CA ASN A 25 -7.43 3.66 13.31
C ASN A 25 -7.33 2.67 14.48
N ALA A 26 -6.13 2.50 15.05
CA ALA A 26 -5.89 1.61 16.19
C ALA A 26 -6.42 2.19 17.51
N SER A 27 -6.70 3.49 17.55
CA SER A 27 -7.22 4.17 18.73
C SER A 27 -8.74 3.98 18.84
N TYR A 28 -9.18 3.19 19.82
CA TYR A 28 -10.58 2.75 19.98
C TYR A 28 -11.61 3.87 19.78
N ASN A 29 -11.50 4.96 20.55
CA ASN A 29 -12.48 6.06 20.49
C ASN A 29 -12.40 6.84 19.17
N LEU A 30 -11.20 7.03 18.61
CA LEU A 30 -11.03 7.74 17.34
C LEU A 30 -11.60 6.93 16.20
N ASN A 31 -11.40 5.61 16.20
CA ASN A 31 -11.94 4.73 15.18
C ASN A 31 -13.46 4.85 15.06
N LEU A 32 -14.22 5.10 16.13
CA LEU A 32 -15.68 5.30 16.06
C LEU A 32 -16.09 6.43 15.09
N VAL A 33 -15.25 7.46 14.94
CA VAL A 33 -15.53 8.62 14.06
C VAL A 33 -15.27 8.28 12.59
N ILE A 34 -14.26 7.47 12.31
CA ILE A 34 -13.73 7.22 10.97
C ILE A 34 -14.05 5.81 10.44
N HIS A 35 -14.65 4.96 11.27
CA HIS A 35 -14.96 3.59 10.91
C HIS A 35 -15.92 3.56 9.72
N ASN A 36 -15.57 2.79 8.69
CA ASN A 36 -16.32 2.68 7.44
C ASN A 36 -16.53 3.99 6.68
N THR A 37 -15.79 5.07 6.98
CA THR A 37 -15.82 6.29 6.14
C THR A 37 -14.73 6.24 5.06
N MET A 38 -14.72 7.24 4.17
CA MET A 38 -13.67 7.43 3.16
C MET A 38 -12.26 7.65 3.73
N TRP A 39 -12.14 7.88 5.05
CA TRP A 39 -10.86 7.92 5.75
C TRP A 39 -10.07 6.63 5.57
N VAL A 40 -10.73 5.47 5.71
CA VAL A 40 -10.03 4.17 5.69
C VAL A 40 -9.41 3.88 4.32
N PRO A 41 -10.10 4.10 3.17
CA PRO A 41 -9.45 4.13 1.87
C PRO A 41 -8.29 5.11 1.79
N GLY A 42 -8.44 6.34 2.27
CA GLY A 42 -7.34 7.32 2.31
C GLY A 42 -6.08 6.74 2.97
N HIS A 43 -6.23 6.17 4.17
CA HIS A 43 -5.14 5.56 4.93
C HIS A 43 -4.49 4.37 4.20
N PHE A 44 -5.29 3.43 3.70
CA PHE A 44 -4.75 2.20 3.10
C PHE A 44 -4.02 2.46 1.78
N HIS A 45 -4.36 3.53 1.06
CA HIS A 45 -3.63 3.94 -0.14
C HIS A 45 -2.26 4.56 0.17
N LEU A 46 -2.03 5.11 1.37
CA LEU A 46 -0.70 5.54 1.82
C LEU A 46 0.19 4.40 2.33
N THR A 47 -0.39 3.24 2.58
CA THR A 47 0.35 2.06 3.02
C THR A 47 0.55 1.10 1.86
N VAL A 48 -0.48 0.36 1.47
CA VAL A 48 -0.35 -0.64 0.40
C VAL A 48 -0.38 0.03 -0.99
N GLY A 49 -1.27 1.01 -1.18
CA GLY A 49 -1.39 1.72 -2.46
C GLY A 49 -0.10 2.47 -2.85
N SER A 50 0.67 2.97 -1.89
CA SER A 50 1.91 3.69 -2.15
C SER A 50 3.14 2.92 -1.65
N ALA A 51 3.32 2.74 -0.34
CA ALA A 51 4.57 2.23 0.22
C ALA A 51 4.95 0.86 -0.33
N VAL A 52 3.98 -0.07 -0.35
CA VAL A 52 4.18 -1.40 -0.96
C VAL A 52 4.34 -1.24 -2.47
N THR A 53 3.39 -0.60 -3.16
CA THR A 53 3.37 -0.56 -4.63
C THR A 53 4.61 0.12 -5.24
N LEU A 54 5.03 1.27 -4.71
CA LEU A 54 6.26 1.96 -5.15
C LEU A 54 7.52 1.13 -4.87
N THR A 55 7.57 0.42 -3.75
CA THR A 55 8.69 -0.49 -3.46
C THR A 55 8.75 -1.60 -4.51
N PHE A 56 7.62 -2.19 -4.88
CA PHE A 56 7.57 -3.20 -5.94
C PHE A 56 7.97 -2.62 -7.31
N PHE A 57 7.51 -1.42 -7.68
CA PHE A 57 7.99 -0.76 -8.90
C PHE A 57 9.50 -0.53 -8.88
N GLY A 58 10.03 -0.03 -7.76
CA GLY A 58 11.47 0.17 -7.55
C GLY A 58 12.26 -1.11 -7.73
N ILE A 59 11.79 -2.22 -7.14
CA ILE A 59 12.38 -3.55 -7.28
C ILE A 59 12.39 -3.99 -8.74
N LEU A 60 11.27 -3.84 -9.44
CA LEU A 60 11.13 -4.30 -10.83
C LEU A 60 12.07 -3.56 -11.79
N TYR A 61 12.52 -2.35 -11.48
CA TYR A 61 13.48 -1.61 -12.29
C TYR A 61 14.87 -2.23 -12.37
N TRP A 62 15.27 -3.06 -11.40
CA TRP A 62 16.52 -3.84 -11.47
C TRP A 62 16.26 -5.35 -11.58
N LEU A 63 15.19 -5.85 -10.98
CA LEU A 63 14.85 -7.28 -11.01
C LEU A 63 14.48 -7.77 -12.42
N VAL A 64 13.71 -7.00 -13.19
CA VAL A 64 13.34 -7.40 -14.56
C VAL A 64 14.57 -7.43 -15.48
N PRO A 65 15.43 -6.40 -15.51
CA PRO A 65 16.70 -6.48 -16.24
C PRO A 65 17.57 -7.67 -15.84
N MET A 66 17.67 -7.96 -14.55
CA MET A 66 18.43 -9.09 -14.01
C MET A 66 17.89 -10.43 -14.52
N LEU A 67 16.57 -10.66 -14.42
CA LEU A 67 15.95 -11.92 -14.82
C LEU A 67 15.95 -12.14 -16.35
N THR A 68 15.79 -11.06 -17.12
CA THR A 68 15.65 -11.16 -18.59
C THR A 68 16.97 -10.98 -19.33
N GLY A 69 18.01 -10.46 -18.67
CA GLY A 69 19.26 -10.08 -19.30
C GLY A 69 19.14 -8.88 -20.25
N LYS A 70 18.08 -8.07 -20.12
CA LYS A 70 17.78 -6.93 -21.01
C LYS A 70 17.91 -5.60 -20.27
N PRO A 71 18.50 -4.56 -20.87
CA PRO A 71 18.61 -3.26 -20.21
C PRO A 71 17.21 -2.63 -20.00
N LEU A 72 17.04 -1.96 -18.86
CA LEU A 72 15.84 -1.17 -18.60
C LEU A 72 15.66 -0.12 -19.71
N PHE A 73 14.46 -0.09 -20.30
CA PHE A 73 14.20 0.74 -21.49
C PHE A 73 14.46 2.23 -21.25
N SER A 74 13.97 2.80 -20.15
CA SER A 74 14.25 4.20 -19.81
C SER A 74 14.22 4.47 -18.31
N LYS A 75 15.36 4.90 -17.76
CA LYS A 75 15.44 5.42 -16.39
C LYS A 75 14.60 6.70 -16.21
N LYS A 76 14.57 7.58 -17.22
CA LYS A 76 13.78 8.82 -17.17
C LYS A 76 12.28 8.54 -17.03
N ILE A 77 11.75 7.58 -17.78
CA ILE A 77 10.34 7.18 -17.66
C ILE A 77 10.06 6.57 -16.28
N ALA A 78 10.94 5.71 -15.78
CA ALA A 78 10.82 5.13 -14.44
C ALA A 78 10.78 6.19 -13.32
N LEU A 79 11.60 7.24 -13.43
CA LEU A 79 11.59 8.36 -12.50
C LEU A 79 10.27 9.14 -12.57
N TRP A 80 9.81 9.51 -13.77
CA TRP A 80 8.53 10.20 -13.96
C TRP A 80 7.35 9.38 -13.44
N GLN A 81 7.36 8.08 -13.70
CA GLN A 81 6.38 7.15 -13.17
C GLN A 81 6.35 7.18 -11.64
N SER A 82 7.50 7.06 -10.98
CA SER A 82 7.59 7.02 -9.51
C SER A 82 7.09 8.31 -8.87
N TRP A 83 7.49 9.47 -9.41
CA TRP A 83 7.04 10.78 -8.93
C TRP A 83 5.55 11.04 -9.19
N SER A 84 5.04 10.67 -10.36
CA SER A 84 3.62 10.81 -10.66
C SER A 84 2.77 9.90 -9.78
N TRP A 85 3.21 8.67 -9.49
CA TRP A 85 2.52 7.78 -8.56
C TRP A 85 2.47 8.38 -7.16
N PHE A 86 3.61 8.89 -6.67
CA PHE A 86 3.69 9.58 -5.39
C PHE A 86 2.71 10.76 -5.32
N LEU A 87 2.71 11.65 -6.31
CA LEU A 87 1.82 12.82 -6.34
C LEU A 87 0.34 12.41 -6.43
N GLY A 88 0.02 11.43 -7.28
CA GLY A 88 -1.33 10.92 -7.43
C GLY A 88 -1.86 10.29 -6.13
N MET A 89 -1.02 9.52 -5.42
CA MET A 89 -1.37 8.95 -4.11
C MET A 89 -1.53 10.04 -3.05
N LEU A 90 -0.69 11.07 -3.06
CA LEU A 90 -0.78 12.18 -2.11
C LEU A 90 -2.10 12.94 -2.26
N LEU A 91 -2.46 13.35 -3.49
CA LEU A 91 -3.71 14.04 -3.79
C LEU A 91 -4.92 13.17 -3.48
N MET A 92 -4.91 11.93 -3.97
CA MET A 92 -6.04 11.02 -3.75
C MET A 92 -6.25 10.76 -2.27
N SER A 93 -5.18 10.42 -1.55
CA SER A 93 -5.29 10.13 -0.13
C SER A 93 -5.72 11.35 0.68
N ASN A 94 -5.18 12.55 0.38
CA ASN A 94 -5.56 13.77 1.08
C ASN A 94 -7.05 14.06 0.94
N GLY A 95 -7.57 14.08 -0.29
CA GLY A 95 -9.00 14.28 -0.55
C GLY A 95 -9.88 13.27 0.21
N LEU A 96 -9.48 12.00 0.24
CA LEU A 96 -10.24 10.95 0.94
C LEU A 96 -10.19 11.05 2.47
N HIS A 97 -9.04 11.41 3.05
CA HIS A 97 -8.92 11.63 4.50
C HIS A 97 -9.79 12.81 4.96
N ILE A 98 -9.68 13.96 4.28
CA ILE A 98 -10.47 15.15 4.63
C ILE A 98 -11.96 14.86 4.45
N LEU A 99 -12.33 14.18 3.36
CA LEU A 99 -13.72 13.81 3.10
C LEU A 99 -14.27 12.90 4.20
N GLY A 100 -13.52 11.85 4.54
CA GLY A 100 -13.91 10.89 5.56
C GLY A 100 -13.98 11.46 6.97
N LEU A 101 -13.10 12.40 7.31
CA LEU A 101 -13.05 13.02 8.63
C LEU A 101 -14.13 14.10 8.80
N ASN A 102 -14.27 15.00 7.83
CA ASN A 102 -15.14 16.18 7.96
C ASN A 102 -16.59 15.89 7.63
N PHE A 103 -16.85 14.91 6.75
CA PHE A 103 -18.20 14.65 6.25
C PHE A 103 -18.68 13.21 6.44
N GLY A 104 -17.79 12.27 6.76
CA GLY A 104 -18.15 10.89 7.06
C GLY A 104 -18.89 10.07 5.99
N PRO A 105 -18.76 10.32 4.65
CA PRO A 105 -19.41 9.45 3.68
C PRO A 105 -18.90 8.01 3.81
N PRO A 106 -19.79 7.02 3.63
CA PRO A 106 -19.41 5.62 3.73
C PRO A 106 -18.51 5.21 2.57
N ARG A 107 -17.46 4.45 2.87
CA ARG A 107 -16.68 3.72 1.85
C ARG A 107 -17.54 2.64 1.20
N ARG A 108 -17.11 2.15 0.02
CA ARG A 108 -17.78 1.08 -0.75
C ARG A 108 -19.17 1.47 -1.26
N THR A 109 -19.33 2.74 -1.62
CA THR A 109 -20.57 3.27 -2.19
C THR A 109 -20.27 4.08 -3.45
N MET A 110 -21.25 4.18 -4.34
CA MET A 110 -21.16 5.00 -5.55
C MET A 110 -21.46 6.47 -5.20
N LEU A 111 -20.53 7.13 -4.51
CA LEU A 111 -20.73 8.49 -3.98
C LEU A 111 -21.08 9.52 -5.08
N GLY A 112 -20.57 9.34 -6.30
CA GLY A 112 -20.84 10.25 -7.42
C GLY A 112 -22.31 10.29 -7.89
N SER A 113 -23.11 9.28 -7.53
CA SER A 113 -24.55 9.21 -7.82
C SER A 113 -25.40 9.11 -6.56
N ALA A 114 -24.81 9.36 -5.38
CA ALA A 114 -25.52 9.25 -4.12
C ALA A 114 -26.55 10.39 -3.99
N PRO A 115 -27.84 10.08 -3.75
CA PRO A 115 -28.88 11.11 -3.60
C PRO A 115 -28.71 11.96 -2.34
N TYR A 116 -27.86 11.52 -1.41
CA TYR A 116 -27.53 12.20 -0.15
C TYR A 116 -26.16 12.92 -0.19
N ALA A 117 -25.57 13.11 -1.37
CA ALA A 117 -24.30 13.79 -1.50
C ALA A 117 -24.39 15.25 -1.03
N ALA A 118 -23.53 15.65 -0.09
CA ALA A 118 -23.44 17.03 0.37
C ALA A 118 -22.53 17.86 -0.56
N GLU A 119 -22.82 19.17 -0.66
CA GLU A 119 -22.07 20.10 -1.54
C GLU A 119 -20.57 20.10 -1.24
N GLY A 120 -20.18 20.00 0.04
CA GLY A 120 -18.78 19.96 0.47
C GLY A 120 -18.00 18.72 0.02
N TRP A 121 -18.65 17.69 -0.51
CA TRP A 121 -17.96 16.48 -0.99
C TRP A 121 -17.31 16.71 -2.35
N GLN A 122 -17.93 17.51 -3.22
CA GLN A 122 -17.54 17.62 -4.62
C GLN A 122 -16.07 18.06 -4.80
N PRO A 123 -15.55 19.10 -4.12
CA PRO A 123 -14.15 19.50 -4.27
C PRO A 123 -13.17 18.38 -3.91
N LEU A 124 -13.46 17.64 -2.82
CA LEU A 124 -12.60 16.56 -2.32
C LEU A 124 -12.68 15.31 -3.20
N LEU A 125 -13.85 15.02 -3.77
CA LEU A 125 -14.03 13.97 -4.76
C LEU A 125 -13.32 14.29 -6.07
N ILE A 126 -13.33 15.56 -6.50
CA ILE A 126 -12.57 16.03 -7.67
C ILE A 126 -11.07 15.91 -7.41
N GLU A 127 -10.57 16.32 -6.24
CA GLU A 127 -9.17 16.13 -5.86
C GLU A 127 -8.79 14.64 -5.90
N ALA A 128 -9.64 13.78 -5.33
CA ALA A 128 -9.43 12.34 -5.37
C ALA A 128 -9.42 11.77 -6.78
N ALA A 129 -10.33 12.24 -7.65
CA ALA A 129 -10.39 11.84 -9.05
C ALA A 129 -9.15 12.30 -9.84
N LEU A 130 -8.67 13.53 -9.61
CA LEU A 130 -7.43 14.02 -10.23
C LEU A 130 -6.23 13.16 -9.83
N GLY A 131 -6.12 12.83 -8.53
CA GLY A 131 -5.12 11.86 -8.06
C GLY A 131 -5.24 10.51 -8.76
N GLY A 132 -6.46 9.98 -8.90
CA GLY A 132 -6.76 8.74 -9.62
C GLY A 132 -6.34 8.76 -11.10
N VAL A 133 -6.58 9.87 -11.82
CA VAL A 133 -6.15 10.02 -13.22
C VAL A 133 -4.63 10.02 -13.33
N ILE A 134 -3.94 10.75 -12.45
CA ILE A 134 -2.47 10.77 -12.40
C ILE A 134 -1.92 9.35 -12.13
N LEU A 135 -2.55 8.60 -11.23
CA LEU A 135 -2.19 7.21 -10.94
C LEU A 135 -2.39 6.29 -12.15
N GLY A 136 -3.50 6.46 -12.88
CA GLY A 136 -3.75 5.73 -14.12
C GLY A 136 -2.65 5.97 -15.16
N ILE A 137 -2.28 7.24 -15.38
CA ILE A 137 -1.19 7.61 -16.28
C ILE A 137 0.14 7.02 -15.81
N SER A 138 0.44 7.12 -14.50
CA SER A 138 1.64 6.53 -13.92
C SER A 138 1.71 5.02 -14.13
N GLY A 139 0.61 4.29 -13.89
CA GLY A 139 0.52 2.86 -14.15
C GLY A 139 0.80 2.53 -15.62
N LEU A 140 0.26 3.31 -16.56
CA LEU A 140 0.54 3.14 -17.99
C LEU A 140 2.02 3.37 -18.32
N LEU A 141 2.66 4.39 -17.73
CA LEU A 141 4.09 4.63 -17.88
C LEU A 141 4.92 3.45 -17.37
N PHE A 142 4.54 2.87 -16.23
CA PHE A 142 5.18 1.68 -15.68
C PHE A 142 5.09 0.50 -16.65
N TYR A 143 3.88 0.13 -17.07
CA TYR A 143 3.66 -0.99 -17.98
C TYR A 143 4.38 -0.77 -19.32
N TYR A 144 4.32 0.43 -19.87
CA TYR A 144 5.03 0.77 -21.10
C TYR A 144 6.54 0.55 -20.95
N ASN A 145 7.14 1.03 -19.85
CA ASN A 145 8.57 0.86 -19.60
C ASN A 145 8.96 -0.62 -19.44
N MET A 146 8.15 -1.40 -18.73
CA MET A 146 8.36 -2.84 -18.53
C MET A 146 8.23 -3.64 -19.83
N VAL A 147 7.16 -3.41 -20.58
CA VAL A 147 6.94 -4.10 -21.87
C VAL A 147 8.07 -3.79 -22.84
N ARG A 148 8.51 -2.53 -22.94
CA ARG A 148 9.64 -2.14 -23.80
C ARG A 148 10.97 -2.75 -23.33
N THR A 149 11.17 -2.90 -22.03
CA THR A 149 12.35 -3.58 -21.46
C THR A 149 12.37 -5.05 -21.87
N VAL A 150 11.26 -5.77 -21.64
CA VAL A 150 11.14 -7.20 -21.97
C VAL A 150 11.14 -7.44 -23.48
N ALA A 151 10.62 -6.51 -24.29
CA ALA A 151 10.62 -6.60 -25.75
C ALA A 151 11.96 -6.18 -26.39
N SER A 152 12.91 -5.65 -25.62
CA SER A 152 14.20 -5.23 -26.16
C SER A 152 14.94 -6.40 -26.82
N LYS A 153 15.60 -6.12 -27.94
CA LYS A 153 16.54 -7.05 -28.61
C LYS A 153 17.96 -6.92 -28.06
N GLU A 154 18.23 -5.84 -27.33
CA GLU A 154 19.51 -5.60 -26.68
C GLU A 154 19.69 -6.56 -25.51
N LYS A 155 20.95 -6.93 -25.26
CA LYS A 155 21.35 -7.72 -24.11
C LYS A 155 22.22 -6.88 -23.21
N LEU A 156 22.15 -7.11 -21.92
CA LEU A 156 23.08 -6.52 -20.97
C LEU A 156 24.51 -6.95 -21.31
N ALA A 157 25.43 -5.99 -21.30
CA ALA A 157 26.85 -6.25 -21.54
C ALA A 157 27.48 -7.14 -20.45
N LYS A 158 26.95 -7.08 -19.23
CA LYS A 158 27.32 -7.93 -18.10
C LYS A 158 26.05 -8.39 -17.38
N PRO A 159 26.01 -9.62 -16.85
CA PRO A 159 24.94 -10.04 -15.96
C PRO A 159 24.78 -9.03 -14.81
N MET A 160 23.55 -8.64 -14.51
CA MET A 160 23.26 -7.79 -13.37
C MET A 160 23.25 -8.66 -12.12
N GLU A 161 23.93 -8.22 -11.06
CA GLU A 161 23.87 -8.87 -9.75
C GLU A 161 22.79 -8.22 -8.88
N MET A 162 22.24 -9.01 -7.95
CA MET A 162 21.27 -8.48 -6.99
C MET A 162 21.96 -7.45 -6.08
N PRO A 163 21.43 -6.22 -5.95
CA PRO A 163 22.06 -5.19 -5.15
C PRO A 163 21.84 -5.44 -3.66
N VAL A 164 22.62 -6.35 -3.08
CA VAL A 164 22.62 -6.62 -1.63
C VAL A 164 23.54 -5.61 -0.95
N ALA A 165 23.02 -4.91 0.06
CA ALA A 165 23.81 -4.02 0.88
C ALA A 165 24.66 -4.82 1.88
N GLU A 166 25.91 -4.40 2.08
CA GLU A 166 26.78 -4.96 3.10
C GLU A 166 26.43 -4.40 4.48
N SER A 167 26.46 -5.26 5.51
CA SER A 167 26.28 -4.82 6.89
C SER A 167 27.52 -4.07 7.37
N LEU A 168 27.31 -2.94 8.06
CA LEU A 168 28.39 -2.22 8.73
C LEU A 168 28.91 -2.98 9.96
N ASP A 169 28.04 -3.75 10.61
CA ASP A 169 28.40 -4.58 11.77
C ASP A 169 28.46 -6.05 11.35
N THR A 170 29.60 -6.69 11.62
CA THR A 170 29.86 -8.11 11.38
C THR A 170 30.08 -8.87 12.69
N GLY A 171 29.86 -8.21 13.83
CA GLY A 171 29.93 -8.82 15.15
C GLY A 171 28.89 -9.92 15.35
N PRO A 172 29.10 -10.80 16.34
CA PRO A 172 28.15 -11.86 16.64
C PRO A 172 26.84 -11.25 17.17
N MET A 173 25.73 -11.61 16.52
CA MET A 173 24.39 -11.29 17.01
C MET A 173 24.02 -12.23 18.18
N PRO A 174 23.17 -11.80 19.11
CA PRO A 174 22.70 -12.68 20.18
C PRO A 174 22.00 -13.93 19.63
N ASP A 175 22.51 -15.13 19.97
CA ASP A 175 22.00 -16.44 19.51
C ASP A 175 20.48 -16.63 19.66
N PHE A 176 19.85 -15.96 20.62
CA PHE A 176 18.41 -16.11 20.86
C PHE A 176 17.56 -15.50 19.73
N LEU A 177 18.09 -14.55 18.96
CA LEU A 177 17.40 -13.99 17.80
C LEU A 177 17.35 -14.99 16.63
N ASP A 178 18.36 -15.86 16.52
CA ASP A 178 18.40 -16.91 15.49
C ASP A 178 17.55 -18.15 15.83
N ARG A 179 17.17 -18.31 17.10
CA ARG A 179 16.33 -19.43 17.55
C ARG A 179 14.86 -19.12 17.31
N TRP A 180 14.28 -19.62 16.22
CA TRP A 180 12.85 -19.39 15.90
C TRP A 180 11.85 -20.02 16.89
N ARG A 181 12.21 -21.13 17.54
CA ARG A 181 11.31 -21.88 18.44
C ARG A 181 10.66 -21.03 19.55
N PRO A 182 11.42 -20.25 20.36
CA PRO A 182 10.81 -19.36 21.36
C PRO A 182 9.87 -18.32 20.75
N TRP A 183 10.21 -17.72 19.61
CA TRP A 183 9.38 -16.70 18.96
C TRP A 183 8.06 -17.25 18.40
N VAL A 184 8.10 -18.47 17.84
CA VAL A 184 6.88 -19.19 17.41
C VAL A 184 6.02 -19.53 18.62
N ALA A 185 6.61 -20.04 19.70
CA ALA A 185 5.87 -20.38 20.92
C ALA A 185 5.19 -19.15 21.54
N VAL A 186 5.92 -18.02 21.64
CA VAL A 186 5.37 -16.75 22.14
C VAL A 186 4.25 -16.25 21.23
N THR A 187 4.43 -16.29 19.90
CA THR A 187 3.39 -15.89 18.94
C THR A 187 2.11 -16.70 19.13
N VAL A 188 2.22 -18.04 19.22
CA VAL A 188 1.07 -18.92 19.45
C VAL A 188 0.40 -18.60 20.79
N ALA A 189 1.19 -18.42 21.86
CA ALA A 189 0.65 -18.07 23.17
C ALA A 189 -0.12 -16.73 23.14
N LEU A 190 0.43 -15.70 22.50
CA LEU A 190 -0.23 -14.39 22.35
C LEU A 190 -1.53 -14.48 21.56
N ILE A 191 -1.56 -15.26 20.47
CA ILE A 191 -2.79 -15.49 19.70
C ILE A 191 -3.85 -16.17 20.57
N LEU A 192 -3.48 -17.21 21.30
CA LEU A 192 -4.40 -17.94 22.18
C LEU A 192 -4.94 -17.04 23.32
N ILE A 193 -4.09 -16.21 23.91
CA ILE A 193 -4.49 -15.27 24.96
C ILE A 193 -5.44 -14.20 24.40
N ALA A 194 -5.13 -13.63 23.23
CA ALA A 194 -5.91 -12.55 22.64
C ALA A 194 -7.27 -13.03 22.08
N TYR A 195 -7.30 -14.19 21.41
CA TYR A 195 -8.49 -14.67 20.69
C TYR A 195 -9.22 -15.83 21.37
N GLY A 196 -8.55 -16.62 22.21
CA GLY A 196 -9.12 -17.83 22.81
C GLY A 196 -10.44 -17.59 23.54
N PRO A 197 -10.51 -16.65 24.51
CA PRO A 197 -11.74 -16.35 25.23
C PRO A 197 -12.88 -15.89 24.31
N LEU A 198 -12.58 -15.04 23.33
CA LEU A 198 -13.55 -14.53 22.35
C LEU A 198 -14.10 -15.67 21.47
N LEU A 199 -13.23 -16.51 20.92
CA LEU A 199 -13.61 -17.61 20.04
C LEU A 199 -14.42 -18.67 20.77
N ILE A 200 -14.04 -19.03 22.01
CA ILE A 200 -14.80 -19.96 22.85
C ILE A 200 -16.21 -19.42 23.09
N ASN A 201 -16.33 -18.13 23.44
CA ASN A 201 -17.62 -17.49 23.63
C ASN A 201 -18.47 -17.51 22.35
N LEU A 202 -17.90 -17.11 21.21
CA LEU A 202 -18.61 -17.11 19.92
C LEU A 202 -19.08 -18.51 19.54
N ILE A 203 -18.20 -19.51 19.56
CA ILE A 203 -18.55 -20.90 19.18
C ILE A 203 -19.63 -21.47 20.09
N SER A 204 -19.56 -21.19 21.39
CA SER A 204 -20.52 -21.72 22.36
C SER A 204 -21.92 -21.09 22.23
N ASN A 205 -22.02 -19.90 21.61
CA ASN A 205 -23.26 -19.11 21.60
C ASN A 205 -23.75 -18.74 20.18
N ILE A 206 -23.08 -19.18 19.11
CA ILE A 206 -23.42 -18.77 17.75
C ILE A 206 -24.75 -19.41 17.29
N GLY A 207 -25.68 -18.57 16.88
CA GLY A 207 -26.88 -18.98 16.15
C GLY A 207 -26.64 -18.93 14.64
N LEU A 208 -26.40 -20.07 14.00
CA LEU A 208 -26.23 -20.17 12.54
C LEU A 208 -27.58 -20.21 11.80
N THR A 209 -28.46 -19.25 12.11
CA THR A 209 -29.85 -19.23 11.63
C THR A 209 -30.10 -18.22 10.51
N SER A 210 -29.13 -17.37 10.18
CA SER A 210 -29.27 -16.37 9.13
C SER A 210 -29.14 -17.01 7.73
N PRO A 211 -30.12 -16.85 6.83
CA PRO A 211 -29.99 -17.32 5.45
C PRO A 211 -28.97 -16.47 4.68
N GLY A 212 -28.39 -17.03 3.63
CA GLY A 212 -27.58 -16.28 2.67
C GLY A 212 -28.45 -15.39 1.77
N TYR A 213 -27.91 -14.26 1.32
CA TYR A 213 -28.61 -13.33 0.42
C TYR A 213 -27.79 -13.08 -0.85
N LYS A 214 -28.48 -12.85 -1.97
CA LYS A 214 -27.92 -12.35 -3.23
C LYS A 214 -28.52 -10.98 -3.52
N LEU A 215 -27.69 -9.94 -3.47
CA LEU A 215 -28.12 -8.55 -3.52
C LEU A 215 -27.63 -7.82 -4.80
N TRP A 216 -27.21 -8.59 -5.80
CA TRP A 216 -26.80 -8.13 -7.12
C TRP A 216 -26.94 -9.26 -8.16
#